data_AF-W7IHG5-F1
#
_entry.id   AF-W7IHG5-F1
#
_cell.length_a   1.000
_cell.length_b   1.000
_cell.length_c   1.000
_cell.angle_alpha   90.00
_cell.angle_beta   90.00
_cell.angle_gamma   90.00
#
_symmetry.space_group_name_H-M   'P 1'
#
loop_
_entity.id
_entity.type
_entity.pdbx_description
1 polymer ?
#
loop_
_entity_poly.entity_id
_entity_poly.type
_entity_poly.pdbx_seq_one_letter_code
_entity_poly.pdbx_strand_id
1 'polypeptide(L)'
;MSDLDKAIEQLRQCRPIPELQVREICFKAREILIEEANVQIVDAPVTICGDIHGQFHDLMELFRVGGDCPDTNYLFMGDFVDRGFYSLESFLLLLCLKVRYPDRITLIRGNHESRQITTVYGFYDECIRKYGSANVWRYCCDVFDYLALGALVIGAGTSVQPTRSADGEDVETKIREAEDEVEIEVIGLGGVVTRQMLRREAGMINSTNLTPSALPHLSSSGPAGALLTGFPGAGASGSSRGTTTPNAPANTGGAVLCVHGGLSPLIDSVDKIRLLDRKQEVPHDGAMCDLLWSDPEGMPKTNLRTNPQS
;
A
#
# COMPACT_ATOMS: atom_id res chain seq x y z
N MET A 1 -8.21 -27.69 17.06
CA MET A 1 -7.34 -26.74 16.34
C MET A 1 -6.95 -27.40 15.03
N SER A 2 -7.38 -26.85 13.90
CA SER A 2 -7.06 -27.40 12.58
C SER A 2 -5.57 -27.25 12.29
N ASP A 3 -5.03 -28.02 11.34
CA ASP A 3 -3.60 -27.87 10.97
C ASP A 3 -3.30 -26.49 10.38
N LEU A 4 -4.30 -25.83 9.77
CA LEU A 4 -4.21 -24.44 9.34
C LEU A 4 -4.07 -23.47 10.52
N ASP A 5 -4.85 -23.65 11.59
CA ASP A 5 -4.76 -22.79 12.78
C ASP A 5 -3.39 -22.92 13.46
N LYS A 6 -2.80 -24.13 13.46
CA LYS A 6 -1.43 -24.35 13.98
C LYS A 6 -0.39 -23.65 13.11
N ALA A 7 -0.54 -23.70 11.78
CA ALA A 7 0.35 -22.99 10.86
C ALA A 7 0.27 -21.47 11.07
N ILE A 8 -0.93 -20.91 11.25
CA ILE A 8 -1.13 -19.50 11.58
C ILE A 8 -0.41 -19.14 12.87
N GLU A 9 -0.61 -19.91 13.95
CA GLU A 9 0.05 -19.66 15.24
C GLU A 9 1.58 -19.71 15.12
N GLN A 10 2.11 -20.69 14.39
CA GLN A 10 3.54 -20.84 14.16
C GLN A 10 4.11 -19.66 13.36
N LEU A 11 3.42 -19.23 12.30
CA LEU A 11 3.81 -18.08 11.47
C LEU A 11 3.71 -16.77 12.23
N ARG A 12 2.69 -16.56 13.10
CA ARG A 12 2.57 -15.38 13.98
C ARG A 12 3.77 -15.23 14.92
N GLN A 13 4.43 -16.33 15.25
CA GLN A 13 5.65 -16.34 16.06
C GLN A 13 6.92 -16.22 15.20
N CYS A 14 6.78 -15.83 13.93
CA CYS A 14 7.85 -15.71 12.94
C CYS A 14 8.65 -17.00 12.75
N ARG A 15 8.00 -18.16 12.84
CA ARG A 15 8.65 -19.46 12.62
C ARG A 15 8.23 -20.06 11.28
N PRO A 16 9.17 -20.59 10.48
CA PRO A 16 8.84 -21.23 9.21
C PRO A 16 8.04 -22.51 9.44
N ILE A 17 7.11 -22.81 8.53
CA ILE A 17 6.34 -24.06 8.50
C ILE A 17 6.99 -25.06 7.54
N PRO A 18 6.73 -26.38 7.64
CA PRO A 18 7.31 -27.37 6.72
C PRO A 18 6.95 -27.12 5.24
N GLU A 19 7.86 -27.43 4.31
CA GLU A 19 7.66 -27.25 2.84
C GLU A 19 6.34 -27.88 2.35
N LEU A 20 5.99 -29.05 2.88
CA LEU A 20 4.74 -29.74 2.53
C LEU A 20 3.50 -28.90 2.89
N GLN A 21 3.50 -28.24 4.05
CA GLN A 21 2.41 -27.37 4.47
C GLN A 21 2.36 -26.12 3.60
N VAL A 22 3.51 -25.53 3.25
CA VAL A 22 3.58 -24.40 2.31
C VAL A 22 2.90 -24.77 0.99
N ARG A 23 3.26 -25.92 0.42
CA ARG A 23 2.67 -26.43 -0.83
C ARG A 23 1.14 -26.57 -0.72
N GLU A 24 0.65 -27.13 0.37
CA GLU A 24 -0.79 -27.31 0.61
C GLU A 24 -1.54 -25.99 0.76
N ILE A 25 -0.96 -25.02 1.47
CA ILE A 25 -1.55 -23.69 1.65
C ILE A 25 -1.58 -22.94 0.31
N CYS A 26 -0.49 -22.94 -0.45
CA CYS A 26 -0.44 -22.35 -1.78
C CYS A 26 -1.47 -22.98 -2.72
N PHE A 27 -1.65 -24.30 -2.66
CA PHE A 27 -2.67 -24.99 -3.47
C PHE A 27 -4.08 -24.53 -3.11
N LYS A 28 -4.45 -24.54 -1.81
CA LYS A 28 -5.77 -24.10 -1.34
C LYS A 28 -6.03 -22.63 -1.64
N ALA A 29 -5.02 -21.78 -1.49
CA ALA A 29 -5.15 -20.37 -1.81
C ALA A 29 -5.41 -20.15 -3.30
N ARG A 30 -4.76 -20.90 -4.19
CA ARG A 30 -5.04 -20.84 -5.64
C ARG A 30 -6.47 -21.25 -5.98
N GLU A 31 -7.03 -22.26 -5.29
CA GLU A 31 -8.44 -22.66 -5.47
C GLU A 31 -9.41 -21.54 -5.13
N ILE A 32 -9.07 -20.67 -4.17
CA ILE A 32 -9.88 -19.50 -3.82
C ILE A 32 -9.63 -18.36 -4.82
N LEU A 33 -8.37 -18.01 -5.05
CA LEU A 33 -7.98 -16.86 -5.86
C LEU A 33 -8.34 -17.02 -7.35
N ILE A 34 -8.52 -18.24 -7.85
CA ILE A 34 -8.95 -18.46 -9.24
C ILE A 34 -10.40 -18.03 -9.50
N GLU A 35 -11.26 -18.10 -8.47
CA GLU A 35 -12.67 -17.71 -8.53
C GLU A 35 -12.85 -16.19 -8.38
N GLU A 36 -11.83 -15.51 -7.87
CA GLU A 36 -11.82 -14.07 -7.68
C GLU A 36 -11.73 -13.31 -9.02
N ALA A 37 -12.48 -12.22 -9.15
CA ALA A 37 -12.36 -11.26 -10.24
C ALA A 37 -11.04 -10.45 -10.17
N ASN A 38 -10.61 -9.87 -11.29
CA ASN A 38 -9.43 -9.00 -11.32
C ASN A 38 -9.58 -7.74 -10.45
N VAL A 39 -10.82 -7.29 -10.25
CA VAL A 39 -11.18 -6.18 -9.36
C VAL A 39 -12.16 -6.69 -8.33
N GLN A 40 -11.69 -6.82 -7.09
CA GLN A 40 -12.51 -7.25 -5.96
C GLN A 40 -13.43 -6.13 -5.49
N ILE A 41 -14.64 -6.46 -5.04
CA ILE A 41 -15.53 -5.50 -4.39
C ILE A 41 -15.38 -5.69 -2.89
N VAL A 42 -15.10 -4.62 -2.16
CA VAL A 42 -14.87 -4.65 -0.72
C VAL A 42 -15.78 -3.62 -0.05
N ASP A 43 -16.57 -4.06 0.93
CA ASP A 43 -17.46 -3.17 1.67
C ASP A 43 -16.76 -2.58 2.91
N ALA A 44 -16.99 -1.29 3.17
CA ALA A 44 -16.58 -0.68 4.43
C ALA A 44 -17.42 -1.23 5.62
N PRO A 45 -16.86 -1.34 6.83
CA PRO A 45 -15.50 -0.94 7.24
C PRO A 45 -14.42 -1.93 6.78
N VAL A 46 -13.27 -1.40 6.33
CA VAL A 46 -12.08 -2.18 5.93
C VAL A 46 -10.81 -1.42 6.31
N THR A 47 -9.80 -2.14 6.78
CA THR A 47 -8.45 -1.63 6.99
C THR A 47 -7.62 -1.84 5.73
N ILE A 48 -7.18 -0.75 5.11
CA ILE A 48 -6.38 -0.77 3.89
C ILE A 48 -4.89 -0.66 4.26
N CYS A 49 -4.08 -1.58 3.75
CA CYS A 49 -2.68 -1.73 4.09
C CYS A 49 -1.83 -1.59 2.82
N GLY A 50 -0.80 -0.76 2.87
CA GLY A 50 0.20 -0.63 1.80
C GLY A 50 1.30 -1.71 1.91
N ASP A 51 2.47 -1.37 1.39
CA ASP A 51 3.63 -2.25 1.28
C ASP A 51 4.06 -2.83 2.63
N ILE A 52 4.42 -4.12 2.62
CA ILE A 52 4.93 -4.83 3.80
C ILE A 52 6.42 -5.14 3.65
N HIS A 53 6.89 -5.51 2.45
CA HIS A 53 8.29 -5.78 2.14
C HIS A 53 9.01 -6.67 3.18
N GLY A 54 8.36 -7.75 3.61
CA GLY A 54 8.91 -8.67 4.60
C GLY A 54 9.21 -8.07 5.98
N GLN A 55 8.61 -6.92 6.31
CA GLN A 55 8.68 -6.29 7.64
C GLN A 55 7.68 -6.95 8.61
N PHE A 56 7.96 -8.20 8.99
CA PHE A 56 7.05 -9.03 9.77
C PHE A 56 6.58 -8.40 11.10
N HIS A 57 7.47 -7.70 11.80
CA HIS A 57 7.11 -7.07 13.07
C HIS A 57 6.11 -5.92 12.89
N ASP A 58 6.25 -5.16 11.81
CA ASP A 58 5.33 -4.08 11.47
C ASP A 58 3.97 -4.65 11.03
N LEU A 59 3.96 -5.80 10.33
CA LEU A 59 2.73 -6.55 10.04
C LEU A 59 2.02 -7.01 11.32
N MET A 60 2.75 -7.44 12.35
CA MET A 60 2.13 -7.85 13.62
C MET A 60 1.55 -6.66 14.38
N GLU A 61 2.25 -5.53 14.34
CA GLU A 61 1.77 -4.27 14.89
C GLU A 61 0.51 -3.77 14.17
N LEU A 62 0.46 -3.92 12.84
CA LEU A 62 -0.71 -3.61 12.02
C LEU A 62 -1.93 -4.41 12.48
N PHE A 63 -1.81 -5.72 12.71
CA PHE A 63 -2.93 -6.51 13.25
C PHE A 63 -3.28 -6.13 14.70
N ARG A 64 -2.29 -5.74 15.50
CA ARG A 64 -2.52 -5.30 16.89
C ARG A 64 -3.32 -3.99 16.96
N VAL A 65 -3.06 -3.07 16.04
CA VAL A 65 -3.73 -1.75 15.98
C VAL A 65 -5.05 -1.83 15.22
N GLY A 66 -5.07 -2.52 14.07
CA GLY A 66 -6.23 -2.64 13.20
C GLY A 66 -7.29 -3.60 13.71
N GLY A 67 -6.93 -4.55 14.58
CA GLY A 67 -7.81 -5.62 15.06
C GLY A 67 -7.60 -6.93 14.31
N ASP A 68 -7.86 -8.07 14.95
CA ASP A 68 -7.60 -9.37 14.33
C ASP A 68 -8.76 -9.86 13.45
N CYS A 69 -8.47 -10.80 12.56
CA CYS A 69 -9.51 -11.54 11.83
C CYS A 69 -10.16 -12.58 12.75
N PRO A 70 -11.49 -12.80 12.64
CA PRO A 70 -12.40 -12.34 11.59
C PRO A 70 -13.14 -11.02 11.89
N ASP A 71 -12.83 -10.35 13.00
CA ASP A 71 -13.60 -9.18 13.45
C ASP A 71 -13.35 -7.94 12.56
N THR A 72 -12.21 -7.89 11.88
CA THR A 72 -11.80 -6.80 10.98
C THR A 72 -11.62 -7.30 9.55
N ASN A 73 -12.11 -6.53 8.57
CA ASN A 73 -11.84 -6.76 7.15
C ASN A 73 -10.52 -6.08 6.76
N TYR A 74 -9.72 -6.74 5.94
CA TYR A 74 -8.44 -6.22 5.45
C TYR A 74 -8.35 -6.23 3.93
N LEU A 75 -7.79 -5.16 3.38
CA LEU A 75 -7.34 -5.06 2.00
C LEU A 75 -5.85 -4.75 2.00
N PHE A 76 -5.02 -5.66 1.50
CA PHE A 76 -3.58 -5.40 1.33
C PHE A 76 -3.25 -5.10 -0.13
N MET A 77 -2.49 -4.01 -0.34
CA MET A 77 -2.24 -3.40 -1.65
C MET A 77 -1.00 -3.94 -2.38
N GLY A 78 -0.57 -5.17 -2.10
CA GLY A 78 0.61 -5.79 -2.71
C GLY A 78 1.90 -5.55 -1.94
N ASP A 79 3.02 -5.90 -2.56
CA ASP A 79 4.38 -5.73 -2.04
C ASP A 79 4.58 -6.38 -0.68
N PHE A 80 4.27 -7.68 -0.62
CA PHE A 80 4.42 -8.50 0.56
C PHE A 80 5.87 -8.91 0.80
N VAL A 81 6.63 -9.06 -0.29
CA VAL A 81 7.95 -9.70 -0.31
C VAL A 81 9.06 -8.74 -0.71
N ASP A 82 10.30 -9.26 -0.63
CA ASP A 82 11.57 -8.57 -0.89
C ASP A 82 11.92 -7.46 0.11
N ARG A 83 13.17 -6.98 0.05
CA ARG A 83 13.80 -5.96 0.91
C ARG A 83 13.97 -6.39 2.38
N GLY A 84 12.93 -6.93 3.02
CA GLY A 84 12.96 -7.45 4.37
C GLY A 84 13.45 -8.90 4.48
N PHE A 85 13.76 -9.32 5.70
CA PHE A 85 14.32 -10.66 5.98
C PHE A 85 13.26 -11.75 6.23
N TYR A 86 11.99 -11.34 6.37
CA TYR A 86 10.85 -12.18 6.76
C TYR A 86 9.72 -12.10 5.73
N SER A 87 10.07 -11.99 4.44
CA SER A 87 9.11 -11.93 3.34
C SER A 87 8.25 -13.18 3.31
N LEU A 88 8.86 -14.34 3.53
CA LEU A 88 8.17 -15.61 3.46
C LEU A 88 7.18 -15.80 4.62
N GLU A 89 7.56 -15.49 5.86
CA GLU A 89 6.62 -15.58 6.99
C GLU A 89 5.48 -14.58 6.85
N SER A 90 5.78 -13.36 6.37
CA SER A 90 4.77 -12.31 6.13
C SER A 90 3.76 -12.76 5.08
N PHE A 91 4.23 -13.18 3.91
CA PHE A 91 3.35 -13.63 2.82
C PHE A 91 2.58 -14.90 3.19
N LEU A 92 3.23 -15.91 3.79
CA LEU A 92 2.54 -17.15 4.17
C LEU A 92 1.50 -16.92 5.28
N LEU A 93 1.72 -15.96 6.18
CA LEU A 93 0.72 -15.62 7.19
C LEU A 93 -0.52 -15.00 6.53
N LEU A 94 -0.33 -14.02 5.63
CA LEU A 94 -1.43 -13.43 4.87
C LEU A 94 -2.17 -14.48 4.04
N LEU A 95 -1.44 -15.41 3.43
CA LEU A 95 -2.03 -16.49 2.65
C LEU A 95 -2.82 -17.48 3.51
N CYS A 96 -2.32 -17.83 4.70
CA CYS A 96 -3.06 -18.65 5.66
C CYS A 96 -4.35 -17.95 6.12
N LEU A 97 -4.28 -16.64 6.41
CA LEU A 97 -5.45 -15.86 6.79
C LEU A 97 -6.46 -15.76 5.64
N LYS A 98 -5.99 -15.62 4.39
CA LYS A 98 -6.83 -15.68 3.19
C LYS A 98 -7.55 -17.01 3.06
N VAL A 99 -6.85 -18.13 3.25
CA VAL A 99 -7.46 -19.47 3.21
C VAL A 99 -8.46 -19.65 4.36
N ARG A 100 -8.17 -19.10 5.54
CA ARG A 100 -9.00 -19.25 6.73
C ARG A 100 -10.24 -18.36 6.71
N TYR A 101 -10.12 -17.17 6.15
CA TYR A 101 -11.13 -16.11 6.13
C TYR A 101 -11.20 -15.45 4.74
N PRO A 102 -11.63 -16.20 3.70
CA PRO A 102 -11.59 -15.73 2.31
C PRO A 102 -12.38 -14.45 2.08
N ASP A 103 -13.48 -14.26 2.82
CA ASP A 103 -14.35 -13.08 2.72
C ASP A 103 -13.85 -11.86 3.53
N ARG A 104 -12.81 -12.03 4.36
CA ARG A 104 -12.28 -10.98 5.25
C ARG A 104 -10.93 -10.44 4.82
N ILE A 105 -10.14 -11.23 4.10
CA ILE A 105 -8.82 -10.86 3.60
C ILE A 105 -8.87 -10.71 2.09
N THR A 106 -8.65 -9.50 1.59
CA THR A 106 -8.45 -9.22 0.17
C THR A 106 -6.98 -8.92 -0.08
N LEU A 107 -6.37 -9.64 -1.03
CA LEU A 107 -4.97 -9.46 -1.44
C LEU A 107 -4.97 -9.04 -2.90
N ILE A 108 -4.40 -7.88 -3.20
CA ILE A 108 -4.09 -7.49 -4.58
C ILE A 108 -2.59 -7.66 -4.84
N ARG A 109 -2.24 -7.79 -6.12
CA ARG A 109 -0.88 -8.01 -6.60
C ARG A 109 -0.11 -6.69 -6.59
N GLY A 110 1.10 -6.69 -6.06
CA GLY A 110 2.10 -5.65 -6.25
C GLY A 110 3.11 -6.00 -7.33
N ASN A 111 4.04 -5.09 -7.61
CA ASN A 111 5.09 -5.35 -8.60
C ASN A 111 6.16 -6.34 -8.08
N HIS A 112 6.34 -6.42 -6.75
CA HIS A 112 7.21 -7.41 -6.12
C HIS A 112 6.65 -8.84 -6.15
N GLU A 113 5.37 -9.04 -6.44
CA GLU A 113 4.78 -10.37 -6.68
C GLU A 113 5.01 -10.86 -8.12
N SER A 114 6.27 -10.82 -8.56
CA SER A 114 6.73 -11.23 -9.89
C SER A 114 8.03 -12.06 -9.81
N ARG A 115 8.22 -13.01 -10.72
CA ARG A 115 9.41 -13.88 -10.74
C ARG A 115 10.69 -13.08 -11.00
N GLN A 116 10.59 -12.03 -11.82
CA GLN A 116 11.73 -11.19 -12.17
C GLN A 116 12.24 -10.40 -10.95
N ILE A 117 11.34 -9.75 -10.20
CA ILE A 117 11.71 -8.92 -9.05
C ILE A 117 12.17 -9.79 -7.88
N THR A 118 11.45 -10.86 -7.55
CA THR A 118 11.81 -11.75 -6.44
C THR A 118 13.16 -12.45 -6.59
N THR A 119 13.64 -12.64 -7.82
CA THR A 119 14.98 -13.20 -8.09
C THR A 119 16.10 -12.20 -7.79
N VAL A 120 15.83 -10.89 -7.87
CA VAL A 120 16.83 -9.83 -7.74
C VAL A 120 16.83 -9.22 -6.34
N TYR A 121 15.69 -9.13 -5.67
CA TYR A 121 15.51 -8.34 -4.45
C TYR A 121 15.41 -9.15 -3.14
N GLY A 122 15.71 -10.44 -3.20
CA GLY A 122 16.07 -11.26 -2.04
C GLY A 122 15.06 -12.34 -1.66
N PHE A 123 13.82 -12.32 -2.15
CA PHE A 123 12.83 -13.35 -1.80
C PHE A 123 13.24 -14.76 -2.28
N TYR A 124 13.83 -14.87 -3.47
CA TYR A 124 14.36 -16.13 -3.99
C TYR A 124 15.44 -16.71 -3.05
N ASP A 125 16.42 -15.89 -2.68
CA ASP A 125 17.51 -16.28 -1.79
C ASP A 125 17.00 -16.62 -0.39
N GLU A 126 15.99 -15.90 0.10
CA GLU A 126 15.32 -16.18 1.37
C GLU A 126 14.72 -17.60 1.38
N CYS A 127 13.99 -17.97 0.31
CA CYS A 127 13.38 -19.29 0.18
C CYS A 127 14.44 -20.40 0.17
N ILE A 128 15.51 -20.23 -0.62
CA ILE A 128 16.61 -21.20 -0.70
C ILE A 128 17.30 -21.33 0.66
N ARG A 129 17.60 -20.21 1.33
CA ARG A 129 18.27 -20.23 2.63
C ARG A 129 17.44 -20.94 3.71
N LYS A 130 16.11 -20.78 3.71
CA LYS A 130 15.23 -21.35 4.73
C LYS A 130 14.87 -22.82 4.47
N TYR A 131 14.72 -23.24 3.21
CA TYR A 131 14.22 -24.57 2.84
C TYR A 131 15.22 -25.44 2.10
N GLY A 132 16.37 -24.89 1.68
CA GLY A 132 17.38 -25.60 0.90
C GLY A 132 16.97 -25.89 -0.55
N SER A 133 15.80 -25.41 -0.99
CA SER A 133 15.28 -25.65 -2.34
C SER A 133 14.50 -24.42 -2.85
N ALA A 134 14.43 -24.28 -4.18
CA ALA A 134 13.62 -23.25 -4.82
C ALA A 134 12.12 -23.63 -4.94
N ASN A 135 11.68 -24.74 -4.35
CA ASN A 135 10.29 -25.20 -4.48
C ASN A 135 9.31 -24.24 -3.82
N VAL A 136 9.63 -23.77 -2.61
CA VAL A 136 8.79 -22.80 -1.89
C VAL A 136 8.63 -21.51 -2.70
N TRP A 137 9.71 -20.99 -3.27
CA TRP A 137 9.65 -19.84 -4.16
C TRP A 137 8.72 -20.09 -5.35
N ARG A 138 8.83 -21.25 -6.02
CA ARG A 138 7.93 -21.63 -7.13
C ARG A 138 6.47 -21.66 -6.68
N TYR A 139 6.17 -22.28 -5.54
CA TYR A 139 4.79 -22.34 -5.02
C TYR A 139 4.23 -20.95 -4.72
N CYS A 140 5.04 -20.02 -4.22
CA CYS A 140 4.63 -18.63 -4.00
C CYS A 140 4.41 -17.89 -5.32
N CYS A 141 5.33 -18.01 -6.29
CA CYS A 141 5.16 -17.39 -7.61
C CYS A 141 3.92 -17.89 -8.35
N ASP A 142 3.60 -19.18 -8.22
CA ASP A 142 2.39 -19.75 -8.80
C ASP A 142 1.11 -19.21 -8.15
N VAL A 143 1.17 -18.72 -6.91
CA VAL A 143 0.06 -18.02 -6.24
C VAL A 143 -0.03 -16.58 -6.72
N PHE A 144 1.10 -15.89 -6.88
CA PHE A 144 1.16 -14.49 -7.30
C PHE A 144 0.37 -14.21 -8.59
N ASP A 145 0.40 -15.14 -9.54
CA ASP A 145 -0.33 -15.02 -10.79
C ASP A 145 -1.86 -14.97 -10.62
N TYR A 146 -2.40 -15.40 -9.48
CA TYR A 146 -3.84 -15.44 -9.23
C TYR A 146 -4.35 -14.26 -8.40
N LEU A 147 -3.45 -13.48 -7.80
CA LEU A 147 -3.80 -12.28 -7.02
C LEU A 147 -4.56 -11.27 -7.89
N ALA A 148 -5.55 -10.60 -7.31
CA ALA A 148 -6.34 -9.58 -8.01
C ALA A 148 -5.46 -8.37 -8.39
N LEU A 149 -5.82 -7.64 -9.45
CA LEU A 149 -5.07 -6.46 -9.90
C LEU A 149 -5.54 -5.16 -9.22
N GLY A 150 -6.70 -5.19 -8.57
CA GLY A 150 -7.21 -4.06 -7.80
C GLY A 150 -8.43 -4.42 -6.98
N ALA A 151 -8.91 -3.44 -6.22
CA ALA A 151 -10.13 -3.54 -5.43
C ALA A 151 -10.94 -2.24 -5.54
N LEU A 152 -12.26 -2.35 -5.46
CA LEU A 152 -13.19 -1.24 -5.40
C LEU A 152 -13.83 -1.24 -4.02
N VAL A 153 -13.43 -0.30 -3.18
CA VAL A 153 -13.99 -0.13 -1.83
C VAL A 153 -15.25 0.70 -1.92
N ILE A 154 -16.37 0.13 -1.48
CA ILE A 154 -17.70 0.76 -1.50
C ILE A 154 -18.10 1.12 -0.07
N GLY A 155 -18.87 2.20 0.09
CA GLY A 155 -19.37 2.63 1.41
C GLY A 155 -18.34 3.41 2.22
N ALA A 156 -17.16 3.69 1.65
CA ALA A 156 -16.24 4.69 2.18
C ALA A 156 -16.92 6.06 2.06
N GLY A 157 -17.29 6.66 3.19
CA GLY A 157 -17.83 8.01 3.20
C GLY A 157 -16.84 8.98 2.53
N THR A 158 -17.28 9.71 1.52
CA THR A 158 -16.45 10.74 0.84
C THR A 158 -16.42 12.07 1.58
N SER A 159 -17.14 12.16 2.72
CA SER A 159 -17.15 13.34 3.57
C SER A 159 -16.10 13.19 4.66
N VAL A 160 -14.92 13.76 4.42
CA VAL A 160 -13.96 14.05 5.48
C VAL A 160 -14.49 15.29 6.20
N GLN A 161 -15.12 15.12 7.36
CA GLN A 161 -15.40 16.30 8.19
C GLN A 161 -14.07 16.81 8.75
N PRO A 162 -13.74 18.10 8.59
CA PRO A 162 -12.62 18.66 9.34
C PRO A 162 -12.92 18.43 10.82
N THR A 163 -11.93 17.99 11.57
CA THR A 163 -12.01 17.90 13.04
C THR A 163 -12.30 19.29 13.58
N ARG A 164 -13.58 19.63 13.71
CA ARG A 164 -14.04 20.79 14.46
C ARG A 164 -14.01 20.39 15.92
N SER A 165 -13.03 20.90 16.66
CA SER A 165 -13.14 21.02 18.11
C SER A 165 -14.46 21.72 18.45
N ALA A 166 -15.14 21.25 19.48
CA ALA A 166 -16.51 21.65 19.84
C ALA A 166 -16.64 23.10 20.36
N ASP A 167 -15.57 23.88 20.31
CA ASP A 167 -15.55 25.27 20.77
C ASP A 167 -15.20 26.17 19.58
N GLY A 168 -16.20 26.93 19.13
CA GLY A 168 -16.12 27.79 17.95
C GLY A 168 -15.25 29.02 18.18
N GLU A 169 -13.93 28.81 18.16
CA GLU A 169 -12.95 29.89 17.97
C GLU A 169 -12.18 29.67 16.67
N ASP A 170 -12.21 30.69 15.81
CA ASP A 170 -11.40 30.75 14.59
C ASP A 170 -9.92 30.70 14.99
N VAL A 171 -9.24 29.58 14.73
CA VAL A 171 -7.79 29.49 14.91
C VAL A 171 -7.12 30.22 13.75
N GLU A 172 -6.95 31.53 13.93
CA GLU A 172 -6.00 32.31 13.15
C GLU A 172 -4.60 31.77 13.46
N THR A 173 -4.01 31.08 12.47
CA THR A 173 -2.70 30.42 12.58
C THR A 173 -1.61 31.46 12.79
N LYS A 174 -1.35 31.83 14.04
CA LYS A 174 -0.14 32.55 14.44
C LYS A 174 1.05 31.62 14.30
N ILE A 175 1.77 31.75 13.19
CA ILE A 175 3.14 31.26 13.07
C ILE A 175 3.95 31.93 14.17
N ARG A 176 4.27 31.20 15.22
CA ARG A 176 5.30 31.58 16.20
C ARG A 176 6.51 30.72 15.88
N GLU A 177 7.56 31.39 15.41
CA GLU A 177 8.91 30.86 15.36
C GLU A 177 9.31 30.47 16.80
N ALA A 178 9.44 29.17 17.05
CA ALA A 178 10.09 28.63 18.24
C ALA A 178 10.77 27.34 17.82
N GLU A 179 12.07 27.44 17.62
CA GLU A 179 13.02 26.34 17.64
C GLU A 179 12.87 25.63 19.00
N ASP A 180 12.39 24.40 19.01
CA ASP A 180 12.83 23.32 19.91
C ASP A 180 12.07 22.00 19.60
N GLU A 181 12.84 20.91 19.63
CA GLU A 181 12.57 19.59 19.07
C GLU A 181 11.43 18.81 19.74
N VAL A 182 10.32 18.56 19.03
CA VAL A 182 9.32 17.54 19.35
C VAL A 182 8.85 16.90 18.05
N GLU A 183 9.07 15.60 17.85
CA GLU A 183 8.71 14.95 16.57
C GLU A 183 7.45 14.07 16.65
N ILE A 184 6.98 13.60 17.83
CA ILE A 184 5.74 12.80 17.94
C ILE A 184 5.00 13.00 19.28
N GLU A 185 3.71 13.33 19.19
CA GLU A 185 2.73 13.32 20.31
C GLU A 185 1.64 12.26 20.09
N VAL A 186 1.39 11.41 21.08
CA VAL A 186 0.29 10.43 21.03
C VAL A 186 -0.92 10.98 21.78
N ILE A 187 -1.99 11.29 21.04
CA ILE A 187 -3.23 11.87 21.57
C ILE A 187 -4.28 10.78 21.74
N GLY A 188 -4.80 10.63 22.95
CA GLY A 188 -5.87 9.68 23.27
C GLY A 188 -7.26 10.18 22.87
N LEU A 189 -8.25 9.29 22.89
CA LEU A 189 -9.67 9.64 22.73
C LEU A 189 -10.07 10.65 23.83
N GLY A 190 -10.30 11.89 23.42
CA GLY A 190 -10.56 13.03 24.31
C GLY A 190 -9.55 14.17 24.22
N GLY A 191 -8.54 14.10 23.34
CA GLY A 191 -7.63 15.22 23.09
C GLY A 191 -6.51 15.38 24.12
N VAL A 192 -6.35 14.43 25.04
CA VAL A 192 -5.31 14.46 26.07
C VAL A 192 -4.03 13.83 25.52
N VAL A 193 -2.91 14.55 25.61
CA VAL A 193 -1.57 14.03 25.26
C VAL A 193 -1.20 12.96 26.28
N THR A 194 -1.06 11.73 25.81
CA THR A 194 -0.82 10.55 26.67
C THR A 194 0.66 10.16 26.72
N ARG A 195 1.48 10.56 25.75
CA ARG A 195 2.92 10.26 25.75
C ARG A 195 3.73 11.21 24.86
N GLN A 196 4.92 11.57 25.32
CA GLN A 196 5.94 12.33 24.59
C GLN A 196 7.25 11.56 24.58
N MET A 197 7.90 11.44 23.41
CA MET A 197 9.17 10.71 23.22
C MET A 197 10.21 11.64 22.60
N LEU A 198 11.39 11.74 23.21
CA LEU A 198 12.52 12.57 22.74
C LEU A 198 13.61 11.70 22.08
N ARG A 199 14.17 12.19 20.97
CA ARG A 199 15.21 11.50 20.19
C ARG A 199 16.57 11.63 20.88
N ARG A 200 17.31 10.52 21.00
CA ARG A 200 18.74 10.54 21.40
C ARG A 200 19.62 10.58 20.14
N GLU A 201 20.51 11.57 20.07
CA GLU A 201 21.47 11.74 18.98
C GLU A 201 22.49 10.60 18.90
N ALA A 202 22.74 10.08 17.69
CA ALA A 202 23.90 9.28 17.35
C ALA A 202 24.88 10.17 16.55
N GLY A 203 26.11 10.29 17.04
CA GLY A 203 27.11 11.25 16.57
C GLY A 203 27.71 11.00 15.17
N MET A 204 28.16 12.11 14.59
CA MET A 204 28.78 12.28 13.27
C MET A 204 30.11 11.54 13.05
N ILE A 205 30.37 11.15 11.80
CA ILE A 205 31.70 11.19 11.16
C ILE A 205 31.55 11.59 9.68
N ASN A 206 32.55 12.31 9.17
CA ASN A 206 32.45 13.36 8.15
C ASN A 206 33.21 13.01 6.84
N SER A 207 32.78 13.64 5.72
CA SER A 207 33.55 13.97 4.49
C SER A 207 33.80 12.81 3.47
N THR A 208 33.80 12.94 2.14
CA THR A 208 34.13 14.04 1.19
C THR A 208 33.55 13.80 -0.23
N ASN A 209 33.22 14.89 -0.94
CA ASN A 209 33.33 15.21 -2.39
C ASN A 209 33.00 14.17 -3.49
N LEU A 210 32.17 14.59 -4.47
CA LEU A 210 32.40 14.49 -5.94
C LEU A 210 31.32 15.27 -6.73
N THR A 211 31.75 16.19 -7.60
CA THR A 211 30.97 16.86 -8.66
C THR A 211 30.80 15.93 -9.89
N PRO A 212 29.82 16.14 -10.80
CA PRO A 212 30.15 16.85 -12.06
C PRO A 212 29.02 17.62 -12.81
N SER A 213 29.45 18.69 -13.49
CA SER A 213 29.12 19.22 -14.84
C SER A 213 27.68 19.41 -15.39
N ALA A 214 27.46 20.63 -15.93
CA ALA A 214 26.34 21.14 -16.74
C ALA A 214 26.37 20.66 -18.22
N LEU A 215 25.24 20.56 -18.96
CA LEU A 215 24.53 21.55 -19.84
C LEU A 215 23.57 20.75 -20.81
N PRO A 216 22.67 21.33 -21.65
CA PRO A 216 21.96 22.62 -21.63
C PRO A 216 20.43 22.54 -21.95
N HIS A 217 19.79 23.71 -21.80
CA HIS A 217 18.43 24.17 -22.14
C HIS A 217 17.78 23.72 -23.48
N LEU A 218 16.44 23.61 -23.47
CA LEU A 218 15.57 24.09 -24.56
C LEU A 218 14.26 24.68 -24.00
N SER A 219 13.87 25.84 -24.52
CA SER A 219 12.72 26.68 -24.11
C SER A 219 11.49 26.47 -24.99
N SER A 220 10.29 26.51 -24.43
CA SER A 220 9.09 26.97 -25.17
C SER A 220 8.03 27.57 -24.24
N SER A 221 7.41 28.63 -24.74
CA SER A 221 6.49 29.56 -24.08
C SER A 221 5.04 29.30 -24.51
N GLY A 222 4.07 29.34 -23.58
CA GLY A 222 2.63 29.31 -23.85
C GLY A 222 1.79 29.50 -22.57
N PRO A 223 0.53 29.99 -22.64
CA PRO A 223 0.04 31.04 -21.74
C PRO A 223 -0.70 30.59 -20.46
N ALA A 224 -0.86 31.56 -19.56
CA ALA A 224 -1.42 31.50 -18.22
C ALA A 224 -2.90 31.09 -18.14
N GLY A 225 -3.22 30.24 -17.16
CA GLY A 225 -4.59 29.92 -16.73
C GLY A 225 -4.62 29.46 -15.27
N ALA A 226 -5.11 30.34 -14.39
CA ALA A 226 -5.59 30.16 -13.01
C ALA A 226 -4.97 29.06 -12.11
N LEU A 227 -4.12 29.51 -11.19
CA LEU A 227 -3.54 28.74 -10.08
C LEU A 227 -4.59 28.49 -8.98
N LEU A 228 -4.94 27.24 -8.71
CA LEU A 228 -5.66 26.81 -7.50
C LEU A 228 -4.89 25.66 -6.85
N THR A 229 -3.87 25.99 -6.07
CA THR A 229 -3.15 25.02 -5.24
C THR A 229 -3.09 25.58 -3.81
N GLY A 230 -3.84 24.96 -2.91
CA GLY A 230 -3.77 25.23 -1.47
C GLY A 230 -2.49 24.64 -0.83
N PHE A 231 -2.25 25.02 0.42
CA PHE A 231 -1.04 24.68 1.17
C PHE A 231 -0.87 23.16 1.42
N PRO A 232 0.38 22.68 1.64
CA PRO A 232 0.64 21.29 2.04
C PRO A 232 -0.12 20.95 3.32
N GLY A 233 -0.89 19.86 3.31
CA GLY A 233 -1.82 19.50 4.39
C GLY A 233 -3.29 19.86 4.11
N ALA A 234 -3.60 20.49 2.98
CA ALA A 234 -4.95 20.51 2.45
C ALA A 234 -5.34 19.08 2.07
N GLY A 235 -6.19 18.45 2.88
CA GLY A 235 -6.74 17.13 2.60
C GLY A 235 -7.26 17.08 1.17
N ALA A 236 -7.05 15.95 0.49
CA ALA A 236 -7.56 15.72 -0.84
C ALA A 236 -9.09 15.83 -0.83
N SER A 237 -9.64 17.01 -1.08
CA SER A 237 -11.05 17.19 -1.39
C SER A 237 -11.27 16.72 -2.83
N GLY A 238 -11.22 15.39 -3.00
CA GLY A 238 -11.59 14.73 -4.24
C GLY A 238 -13.11 14.80 -4.41
N SER A 239 -13.58 15.60 -5.36
CA SER A 239 -14.95 15.50 -5.83
C SER A 239 -15.05 14.33 -6.80
N SER A 240 -15.34 13.12 -6.30
CA SER A 240 -15.75 12.02 -7.17
C SER A 240 -17.20 12.26 -7.59
N ARG A 241 -17.41 12.82 -8.78
CA ARG A 241 -18.68 12.62 -9.48
C ARG A 241 -18.70 11.15 -9.92
N GLY A 242 -19.14 10.28 -9.01
CA GLY A 242 -19.33 8.87 -9.33
C GLY A 242 -20.19 8.72 -10.59
N THR A 243 -19.87 7.73 -11.42
CA THR A 243 -20.68 7.40 -12.60
C THR A 243 -22.07 6.96 -12.13
N THR A 244 -23.07 7.83 -12.25
CA THR A 244 -24.47 7.49 -11.97
C THR A 244 -25.01 6.72 -13.16
N THR A 245 -25.28 5.42 -13.00
CA THR A 245 -26.12 4.69 -13.96
C THR A 245 -27.59 5.09 -13.74
N PRO A 246 -28.39 5.31 -14.79
CA PRO A 246 -29.72 5.90 -14.66
C PRO A 246 -30.75 5.03 -13.90
N ASN A 247 -30.42 3.79 -13.53
CA ASN A 247 -31.31 2.84 -12.86
C ASN A 247 -30.71 2.12 -11.63
N ALA A 248 -29.52 2.50 -11.15
CA ALA A 248 -28.99 1.94 -9.89
C ALA A 248 -29.44 2.79 -8.70
N PRO A 249 -29.78 2.18 -7.54
CA PRO A 249 -29.99 2.95 -6.32
C PRO A 249 -28.76 3.84 -6.10
N ALA A 250 -28.99 5.13 -5.89
CA ALA A 250 -27.93 6.12 -5.73
C ALA A 250 -27.05 5.72 -4.55
N ASN A 251 -25.92 5.07 -4.83
CA ASN A 251 -24.92 4.83 -3.82
C ASN A 251 -24.31 6.18 -3.45
N THR A 252 -24.80 6.74 -2.34
CA THR A 252 -24.43 8.09 -1.89
C THR A 252 -23.06 8.08 -1.21
N GLY A 253 -22.53 6.89 -0.88
CA GLY A 253 -21.13 6.69 -0.51
C GLY A 253 -20.33 6.47 -1.77
N GLY A 254 -19.42 7.38 -2.09
CA GLY A 254 -18.51 7.20 -3.22
C GLY A 254 -17.72 5.88 -3.13
N ALA A 255 -17.00 5.56 -4.21
CA ALA A 255 -16.15 4.38 -4.26
C ALA A 255 -14.68 4.78 -4.37
N VAL A 256 -13.80 3.99 -3.77
CA VAL A 256 -12.35 4.16 -3.85
C VAL A 256 -11.78 3.00 -4.65
N LEU A 257 -11.11 3.29 -5.76
CA LEU A 257 -10.34 2.30 -6.50
C LEU A 257 -8.96 2.17 -5.85
N CYS A 258 -8.62 0.97 -5.42
CA CYS A 258 -7.33 0.60 -4.87
C CYS A 258 -6.58 -0.25 -5.89
N VAL A 259 -5.39 0.21 -6.27
CA VAL A 259 -4.41 -0.48 -7.12
C VAL A 259 -3.05 -0.29 -6.47
N HIS A 260 -2.09 -1.15 -6.79
CA HIS A 260 -0.77 -1.08 -6.17
C HIS A 260 0.03 0.16 -6.66
N GLY A 261 0.23 0.29 -7.97
CA GLY A 261 0.94 1.42 -8.56
C GLY A 261 -0.01 2.58 -8.86
N GLY A 262 -0.64 2.55 -10.03
CA GLY A 262 -1.41 3.70 -10.49
C GLY A 262 -2.29 3.44 -11.71
N LEU A 263 -2.57 4.50 -12.45
CA LEU A 263 -3.45 4.45 -13.63
C LEU A 263 -2.67 4.07 -14.89
N SER A 264 -3.37 3.47 -15.85
CA SER A 264 -2.84 3.19 -17.18
C SER A 264 -3.52 4.08 -18.23
N PRO A 265 -2.78 4.64 -19.22
CA PRO A 265 -3.39 5.32 -20.37
C PRO A 265 -4.26 4.38 -21.22
N LEU A 266 -4.10 3.05 -21.09
CA LEU A 266 -4.88 2.05 -21.81
C LEU A 266 -6.21 1.72 -21.10
N ILE A 267 -6.37 2.15 -19.84
CA ILE A 267 -7.49 1.82 -18.96
C ILE A 267 -8.27 3.11 -18.65
N ASP A 268 -9.39 3.30 -19.35
CA ASP A 268 -10.33 4.41 -19.12
C ASP A 268 -11.49 4.05 -18.19
N SER A 269 -11.61 2.77 -17.81
CA SER A 269 -12.72 2.24 -17.03
C SER A 269 -12.31 1.00 -16.24
N VAL A 270 -12.94 0.80 -15.09
CA VAL A 270 -12.72 -0.40 -14.23
C VAL A 270 -13.04 -1.70 -14.99
N ASP A 271 -14.00 -1.65 -15.92
CA ASP A 271 -14.37 -2.81 -16.74
C ASP A 271 -13.22 -3.28 -17.62
N LYS A 272 -12.32 -2.41 -18.08
CA LYS A 272 -11.12 -2.83 -18.79
C LYS A 272 -10.16 -3.63 -17.91
N ILE A 273 -10.03 -3.27 -16.63
CA ILE A 273 -9.22 -4.03 -15.67
C ILE A 273 -9.80 -5.45 -15.50
N ARG A 274 -11.13 -5.58 -15.47
CA ARG A 274 -11.83 -6.87 -15.34
C ARG A 274 -11.59 -7.82 -16.51
N LEU A 275 -11.20 -7.30 -17.67
CA LEU A 275 -10.95 -8.08 -18.89
C LEU A 275 -9.49 -8.50 -19.08
N LEU A 276 -8.55 -8.00 -18.25
CA LEU A 276 -7.15 -8.38 -18.35
C LEU A 276 -6.93 -9.86 -18.04
N ASP A 277 -6.04 -10.53 -18.77
CA ASP A 277 -5.56 -11.84 -18.37
C ASP A 277 -4.46 -11.68 -17.30
N ARG A 278 -4.82 -11.85 -16.03
CA ARG A 278 -3.89 -11.66 -14.90
C ARG A 278 -3.03 -12.89 -14.58
N LYS A 279 -3.40 -14.08 -15.08
CA LYS A 279 -2.85 -15.39 -14.69
C LYS A 279 -1.54 -15.71 -15.40
N GLN A 280 -0.63 -14.76 -15.37
CA GLN A 280 0.67 -14.79 -16.03
C GLN A 280 1.69 -13.96 -15.27
N GLU A 281 2.95 -14.09 -15.67
CA GLU A 281 4.00 -13.19 -15.24
C GLU A 281 3.67 -11.75 -15.66
N VAL A 282 4.05 -10.77 -14.83
CA VAL A 282 3.83 -9.35 -15.14
C VAL A 282 4.57 -9.00 -16.44
N PRO A 283 3.87 -8.51 -17.48
CA PRO A 283 4.52 -8.09 -18.72
C PRO A 283 5.44 -6.87 -18.50
N HIS A 284 6.39 -6.66 -19.41
CA HIS A 284 7.29 -5.51 -19.37
C HIS A 284 6.60 -4.18 -19.75
N ASP A 285 5.46 -4.24 -20.43
CA ASP A 285 4.67 -3.11 -20.88
C ASP A 285 3.17 -3.39 -20.85
N GLY A 286 2.37 -2.35 -21.08
CA GLY A 286 0.91 -2.45 -21.22
C GLY A 286 0.14 -2.33 -19.90
N ALA A 287 -1.17 -2.53 -20.00
CA ALA A 287 -2.13 -2.17 -18.96
C ALA A 287 -1.85 -2.81 -17.59
N MET A 288 -1.44 -4.08 -17.56
CA MET A 288 -1.08 -4.77 -16.31
C MET A 288 0.21 -4.24 -15.70
N CYS A 289 1.21 -3.92 -16.53
CA CYS A 289 2.45 -3.30 -16.06
C CYS A 289 2.16 -1.94 -15.44
N ASP A 290 1.43 -1.08 -16.15
CA ASP A 290 1.08 0.26 -15.68
C ASP A 290 0.34 0.25 -14.33
N LEU A 291 -0.62 -0.67 -14.14
CA LEU A 291 -1.36 -0.80 -12.86
C LEU A 291 -0.46 -1.12 -11.67
N LEU A 292 0.66 -1.79 -11.89
CA LEU A 292 1.60 -2.23 -10.87
C LEU A 292 2.82 -1.30 -10.72
N TRP A 293 3.12 -0.45 -11.70
CA TRP A 293 4.37 0.32 -11.74
C TRP A 293 4.20 1.84 -11.88
N SER A 294 3.01 2.34 -12.19
CA SER A 294 2.83 3.78 -12.44
C SER A 294 2.89 4.60 -11.16
N ASP A 295 3.69 5.65 -11.17
CA ASP A 295 3.80 6.65 -10.11
C ASP A 295 3.12 7.97 -10.50
N PRO A 296 2.61 8.77 -9.53
CA PRO A 296 2.17 10.13 -9.80
C PRO A 296 3.35 11.04 -10.17
N GLU A 297 3.10 12.05 -11.02
CA GLU A 297 4.12 13.05 -11.34
C GLU A 297 4.61 13.79 -10.07
N GLY A 298 5.93 13.87 -9.89
CA GLY A 298 6.52 14.66 -8.81
C GLY A 298 6.21 16.15 -8.99
N MET A 299 5.73 16.83 -7.94
CA MET A 299 5.46 18.27 -8.01
C MET A 299 6.72 19.02 -8.47
N PRO A 300 6.61 19.96 -9.43
CA PRO A 300 7.74 20.79 -9.80
C PRO A 300 8.19 21.56 -8.57
N LYS A 301 9.48 21.41 -8.20
CA LYS A 301 10.11 22.20 -7.14
C LYS A 301 9.89 23.68 -7.49
N THR A 302 8.97 24.33 -6.79
CA THR A 302 8.81 25.77 -6.92
C THR A 302 10.13 26.37 -6.47
N ASN A 303 10.84 26.99 -7.42
CA ASN A 303 11.98 27.83 -7.09
C ASN A 303 11.42 28.93 -6.20
N LEU A 304 11.61 28.81 -4.87
CA LEU A 304 11.58 29.92 -3.95
C LEU A 304 12.61 30.93 -4.47
N ARG A 305 12.16 31.81 -5.38
CA ARG A 305 12.92 32.99 -5.78
C ARG A 305 13.10 33.79 -4.52
N THR A 306 14.25 33.65 -3.88
CA THR A 306 14.78 34.66 -2.97
C THR A 306 14.85 35.95 -3.77
N ASN A 307 13.91 36.84 -3.50
CA ASN A 307 13.91 38.20 -4.02
C ASN A 307 15.07 38.92 -3.30
N PRO A 308 16.17 39.33 -3.95
CA PRO A 308 17.12 40.19 -3.29
C PRO A 308 16.50 41.59 -3.25
N GLN A 309 15.89 41.93 -2.12
CA GLN A 309 15.76 43.33 -1.74
C GLN A 309 17.13 43.84 -1.33
N SER A 310 17.74 44.67 -2.17
CA SER A 310 18.55 45.84 -1.79
C SER A 310 18.85 46.69 -3.02
#